data_AF-A0A142YD59-F1
#
_entry.id   AF-A0A142YD59-F1
#
_cell.length_a   1.000
_cell.length_b   1.000
_cell.length_c   1.000
_cell.angle_alpha   90.00
_cell.angle_beta   90.00
_cell.angle_gamma   90.00
#
_symmetry.space_group_name_H-M   'P 1'
#
loop_
_entity.id
_entity.type
_entity.pdbx_description
1 polymer ?
#
loop_
_entity_poly.entity_id
_entity_poly.type
_entity_poly.pdbx_seq_one_letter_code
_entity_poly.pdbx_strand_id
1 'polypeptide(L)' 'MTAKLAETQLWQHNLVSLIRSGLFLRAEARECNGLFTVVGVYTDESTSAPLAKYSDPRRAADAVNIVNRLALVSPLVEAN' A
#
# COMPACT_ATOMS: atom_id res chain seq x y z
N MET A 1 -21.69 4.58 4.18
CA MET A 1 -20.51 5.16 3.48
C MET A 1 -19.21 5.06 4.30
N THR A 2 -19.31 4.87 5.63
CA THR A 2 -18.17 4.71 6.56
C THR A 2 -17.38 3.41 6.38
N ALA A 3 -18.03 2.28 6.06
CA ALA A 3 -17.37 0.98 5.90
C ALA A 3 -16.27 0.98 4.82
N LYS A 4 -16.55 1.59 3.65
CA LYS A 4 -15.60 1.67 2.53
C LYS A 4 -14.38 2.54 2.86
N LEU A 5 -14.56 3.58 3.66
CA LEU A 5 -13.48 4.44 4.13
C LEU A 5 -12.62 3.69 5.15
N ALA A 6 -13.26 2.98 6.09
CA ALA A 6 -12.57 2.16 7.09
C ALA A 6 -11.75 1.02 6.47
N GLU A 7 -12.30 0.30 5.48
CA GLU A 7 -11.54 -0.72 4.73
C GLU A 7 -10.34 -0.11 4.01
N THR A 8 -10.51 1.07 3.41
CA THR A 8 -9.41 1.75 2.70
C THR A 8 -8.28 2.12 3.66
N GLN A 9 -8.62 2.66 4.82
CA GLN A 9 -7.65 3.01 5.85
C GLN A 9 -6.95 1.76 6.41
N LEU A 10 -7.68 0.66 6.59
CA LEU A 10 -7.14 -0.58 7.15
C LEU A 10 -6.07 -1.20 6.26
N TRP A 11 -6.34 -1.42 4.96
CA TRP A 11 -5.35 -2.04 4.08
C TRP A 11 -4.13 -1.15 3.88
N GLN A 12 -4.32 0.18 3.83
CA GLN A 12 -3.21 1.14 3.72
C GLN A 12 -2.32 1.09 4.97
N HIS A 13 -2.92 1.13 6.17
CA HIS A 13 -2.17 1.08 7.42
C HIS A 13 -1.41 -0.25 7.59
N ASN A 14 -2.06 -1.37 7.23
CA ASN A 14 -1.42 -2.67 7.27
C ASN A 14 -0.23 -2.73 6.30
N LEU A 15 -0.40 -2.27 5.06
CA LEU A 15 0.69 -2.26 4.08
C LEU A 15 1.85 -1.36 4.52
N VAL A 16 1.57 -0.18 5.09
CA VAL A 16 2.60 0.69 5.70
C VAL A 16 3.35 -0.05 6.81
N SER A 17 2.64 -0.76 7.67
CA SER A 17 3.24 -1.51 8.78
C SER A 17 4.14 -2.65 8.29
N LEU A 18 3.73 -3.34 7.23
CA LEU A 18 4.50 -4.42 6.60
C LEU A 18 5.74 -3.91 5.84
N ILE A 19 5.69 -2.71 5.26
CA ILE A 19 6.88 -2.07 4.68
C ILE A 19 7.85 -1.68 5.80
N ARG A 20 7.35 -1.06 6.88
CA ARG A 20 8.18 -0.65 8.01
C ARG A 20 8.80 -1.82 8.77
N SER A 21 8.16 -2.98 8.81
CA SER A 21 8.74 -4.19 9.41
C SER A 21 9.80 -4.86 8.53
N GLY A 22 9.98 -4.40 7.28
CA GLY A 22 10.91 -4.98 6.31
C GLY A 22 10.38 -6.23 5.59
N LEU A 23 9.10 -6.60 5.77
CA LEU A 23 8.50 -7.69 4.99
C LEU A 23 8.40 -7.31 3.50
N PHE A 24 7.99 -6.07 3.25
CA PHE A 24 7.95 -5.50 1.90
C PHE A 24 8.97 -4.38 1.77
N LEU A 25 9.59 -4.28 0.59
CA LEU A 25 10.45 -3.17 0.21
C LEU A 25 9.63 -1.90 -0.07
N ARG A 26 8.51 -2.05 -0.78
CA ARG A 26 7.63 -0.95 -1.19
C ARG A 26 6.25 -1.45 -1.59
N ALA A 27 5.30 -0.54 -1.73
CA ALA A 27 4.06 -0.78 -2.47
C ALA A 27 4.25 -0.47 -3.97
N GLU A 28 3.53 -1.19 -4.83
CA GLU A 28 3.53 -0.98 -6.28
C GLU A 28 2.12 -1.16 -6.87
N ALA A 29 1.85 -0.48 -7.98
CA ALA A 29 0.62 -0.65 -8.76
C ALA A 29 0.92 -1.55 -9.96
N ARG A 30 0.14 -2.63 -10.12
CA ARG A 30 0.28 -3.57 -11.24
C ARG A 30 -1.04 -3.71 -11.98
N GLU A 31 -0.96 -3.96 -13.28
CA GLU A 31 -2.15 -4.32 -14.05
C GLU A 31 -2.39 -5.83 -13.96
N CYS A 32 -3.63 -6.22 -13.72
CA CYS A 32 -4.07 -7.60 -13.69
C CYS A 32 -5.48 -7.67 -14.32
N ASN A 33 -5.58 -8.30 -15.50
CA ASN A 33 -6.83 -8.51 -16.24
C ASN A 33 -7.66 -7.21 -16.44
N GLY A 34 -7.01 -6.12 -16.84
CA GLY A 34 -7.68 -4.83 -17.08
C GLY A 34 -8.05 -4.04 -15.83
N LEU A 35 -7.62 -4.49 -14.64
CA LEU A 35 -7.73 -3.75 -13.39
C LEU A 35 -6.33 -3.38 -12.87
N PHE A 36 -6.26 -2.30 -12.10
CA PHE A 36 -5.03 -1.85 -11.46
C PHE A 36 -5.06 -2.24 -9.99
N THR A 37 -4.11 -3.06 -9.57
CA THR A 37 -4.04 -3.60 -8.22
C THR A 37 -2.87 -3.00 -7.45
N VAL A 38 -3.07 -2.83 -6.14
CA VAL A 38 -1.98 -2.46 -5.22
C VAL A 38 -1.43 -3.72 -4.59
N VAL A 39 -0.11 -3.89 -4.65
CA VAL A 39 0.62 -5.04 -4.10
C VAL A 39 1.80 -4.56 -3.26
N GLY A 40 2.26 -5.41 -2.34
CA GLY A 40 3.57 -5.28 -1.71
C GLY A 40 4.63 -5.95 -2.57
N VAL A 41 5.81 -5.33 -2.67
CA VAL A 41 6.98 -5.87 -3.37
C VAL A 41 7.96 -6.40 -2.34
N TYR A 42 8.37 -7.65 -2.47
CA TYR A 42 9.39 -8.28 -1.62
C TYR A 42 10.80 -7.89 -2.08
N THR A 43 11.81 -8.22 -1.28
CA THR A 43 13.22 -7.93 -1.59
C THR A 43 13.77 -8.68 -2.80
N ASP A 44 13.15 -9.80 -3.17
CA ASP A 44 13.44 -10.57 -4.38
C ASP A 44 12.67 -10.05 -5.62
N GLU A 45 12.05 -8.86 -5.51
CA GLU A 45 11.19 -8.22 -6.52
C GLU A 45 9.92 -9.03 -6.88
N SER A 46 9.62 -10.11 -6.15
CA SER A 46 8.33 -10.78 -6.25
C SER A 46 7.21 -9.93 -5.62
N THR A 47 5.95 -10.19 -6.01
CA THR A 47 4.80 -9.40 -5.55
C THR A 47 3.83 -10.22 -4.72
N SER A 48 3.26 -9.60 -3.69
CA SER A 48 2.18 -10.19 -2.90
C SER A 48 0.89 -10.39 -3.71
N ALA A 49 -0.08 -11.07 -3.10
CA ALA A 49 -1.46 -11.02 -3.58
C ALA A 49 -1.99 -9.56 -3.59
N PRO A 50 -2.96 -9.24 -4.48
CA PRO A 50 -3.61 -7.93 -4.53
C PRO A 50 -4.28 -7.53 -3.21
N LEU A 51 -3.91 -6.35 -2.69
CA LEU A 51 -4.48 -5.77 -1.45
C LEU A 51 -5.67 -4.85 -1.74
N ALA A 52 -5.63 -4.14 -2.88
CA ALA A 52 -6.70 -3.29 -3.35
C ALA A 52 -6.80 -3.35 -4.88
N LYS A 53 -7.98 -3.06 -5.43
CA LYS A 53 -8.23 -3.04 -6.88
C LYS A 53 -8.91 -1.74 -7.28
N TYR A 54 -8.49 -1.21 -8.42
CA TYR A 54 -8.98 0.03 -9.00
C TYR A 54 -9.28 -0.18 -10.48
N SER A 55 -10.34 0.46 -10.96
CA SER A 55 -10.64 0.54 -12.40
C SER A 55 -9.84 1.64 -13.11
N ASP A 56 -9.27 2.59 -12.36
CA ASP A 56 -8.51 3.72 -12.87
C ASP A 56 -7.04 3.60 -12.44
N PRO A 57 -6.08 3.63 -13.38
CA PRO A 57 -4.65 3.54 -13.06
C PRO A 57 -4.15 4.67 -12.18
N ARG A 58 -4.70 5.88 -12.35
CA ARG A 58 -4.30 7.06 -11.58
C ARG A 58 -4.60 6.87 -10.11
N ARG A 59 -5.77 6.29 -9.80
CA ARG A 59 -6.19 6.02 -8.41
C ARG A 59 -5.33 4.95 -7.74
N ALA A 60 -4.90 3.93 -8.49
CA ALA A 60 -3.95 2.94 -7.97
C ALA A 60 -2.58 3.57 -7.69
N ALA A 61 -2.08 4.41 -8.60
CA ALA A 61 -0.83 5.13 -8.44
C ALA A 61 -0.85 6.09 -7.23
N ASP A 62 -1.94 6.83 -7.05
CA ASP A 62 -2.12 7.71 -5.89
C ASP A 62 -2.10 6.91 -4.57
N ALA A 63 -2.80 5.78 -4.54
CA ALA A 63 -2.85 4.93 -3.36
C ALA A 63 -1.46 4.37 -2.99
N VAL A 64 -0.67 3.96 -3.99
CA VAL A 64 0.73 3.52 -3.81
C VAL A 64 1.61 4.65 -3.30
N ASN A 65 1.47 5.85 -3.88
CA ASN A 65 2.23 7.03 -3.45
C ASN A 65 1.95 7.39 -1.98
N ILE A 66 0.68 7.34 -1.56
CA ILE A 66 0.28 7.58 -0.18
C ILE A 66 0.94 6.56 0.75
N VAL A 67 0.80 5.26 0.45
CA VAL A 67 1.38 4.19 1.28
C VAL A 67 2.89 4.31 1.39
N ASN A 68 3.60 4.50 0.27
CA ASN A 68 5.05 4.62 0.28
C ASN A 68 5.51 5.85 1.06
N ARG A 69 4.83 7.01 0.92
CA ARG A 69 5.14 8.20 1.72
C ARG A 69 4.91 7.98 3.21
N LEU A 70 3.80 7.35 3.58
CA LEU A 70 3.51 7.03 4.97
C LEU A 70 4.55 6.05 5.56
N ALA A 71 5.01 5.08 4.77
CA ALA A 71 6.05 4.15 5.19
C ALA A 71 7.42 4.84 5.41
N LEU A 72 7.76 5.84 4.59
CA LEU A 72 9.01 6.62 4.72
C LEU A 72 9.02 7.55 5.94
N VAL A 73 7.87 8.09 6.32
CA VAL A 73 7.76 8.88 7.55
C VAL A 73 7.85 7.90 8.72
N SER A 74 9.01 7.83 9.36
CA SER A 74 9.13 7.15 10.66
C SER A 74 8.14 7.82 11.62
N PRO A 75 7.33 7.07 12.40
CA PRO A 75 6.52 7.70 13.43
C PRO A 75 7.49 8.51 14.28
N LEU A 76 7.26 9.82 14.35
CA LEU A 76 7.98 10.68 15.28
C LEU A 76 7.74 10.03 16.64
N VAL A 77 8.74 9.33 17.17
CA VAL A 77 8.75 8.90 18.55
C VAL A 77 8.65 10.21 19.30
N GLU A 78 7.47 10.49 19.88
CA GLU A 78 7.37 11.48 20.93
C GLU A 78 8.32 10.98 22.03
N ALA A 79 9.51 11.57 22.05
CA ALA A 79 10.45 11.38 23.12
C ALA A 79 9.79 11.97 24.37
N ASN A 80 9.27 11.08 25.21
CA ASN A 80 8.75 11.40 26.54
C ASN A 80 9.83 12.07 27.40
#